data_AF-A0A183CPM4-F1
#
_entry.id   AF-A0A183CPM4-F1
#
_cell.length_a   1.000
_cell.length_b   1.000
_cell.length_c   1.000
_cell.angle_alpha   90.00
_cell.angle_beta   90.00
_cell.angle_gamma   90.00
#
_symmetry.space_group_name_H-M   'P 1'
#
loop_
_entity.id
_entity.type
_entity.pdbx_description
1 polymer ?
#
loop_
_entity_poly.entity_id
_entity_poly.type
_entity_poly.pdbx_seq_one_letter_code
_entity_poly.pdbx_strand_id
1 'polypeptide(L)'
;MKGLSPGQKRICELFKDHMHAVGSGAKQAIFECEWQFRNNRWNCSTPQELKGHIGPIHKKGTREAAFTYAILSAGVTHEIGRRCRQGHLRSCGCSGSENSPNRNLQQQNGGVNEDWTWSGCGDNIDYGYRFSR
;
A
#
# COMPACT_ATOMS: atom_id res chain seq x y z
N MET A 1 13.40 -17.80 -0.14
CA MET A 1 12.00 -17.37 0.15
C MET A 1 11.19 -18.58 0.63
N LYS A 2 11.15 -18.84 1.94
CA LYS A 2 10.30 -19.87 2.55
C LYS A 2 8.94 -19.23 2.88
N GLY A 3 7.83 -19.96 2.72
CA GLY A 3 6.49 -19.47 3.10
C GLY A 3 5.72 -18.64 2.05
N LEU A 4 6.32 -18.29 0.91
CA LEU A 4 5.60 -17.64 -0.20
C LEU A 4 4.99 -18.67 -1.14
N SER A 5 3.76 -18.38 -1.60
CA SER A 5 3.12 -19.15 -2.68
C SER A 5 3.87 -18.97 -4.00
N PRO A 6 3.73 -19.91 -4.96
CA PRO A 6 4.33 -19.76 -6.29
C PRO A 6 3.95 -18.44 -6.99
N GLY A 7 2.69 -18.00 -6.83
CA GLY A 7 2.22 -16.71 -7.37
C GLY A 7 2.91 -15.51 -6.72
N GLN A 8 3.05 -15.51 -5.39
CA GLN A 8 3.76 -14.45 -4.68
C GLN A 8 5.24 -14.38 -5.07
N LYS A 9 5.91 -15.52 -5.22
CA LYS A 9 7.31 -15.56 -5.69
C LYS A 9 7.45 -14.92 -7.06
N ARG A 10 6.54 -15.24 -7.99
CA ARG A 10 6.53 -14.65 -9.34
C ARG A 10 6.37 -13.12 -9.28
N ILE A 11 5.49 -12.60 -8.43
CA ILE A 11 5.33 -11.15 -8.23
C ILE A 11 6.62 -10.52 -7.69
N CYS A 12 7.25 -11.14 -6.68
CA CYS A 12 8.53 -10.65 -6.13
C CYS A 12 9.66 -10.63 -7.19
N GLU A 13 9.68 -11.61 -8.09
CA GLU A 13 10.67 -11.70 -9.16
C GLU A 13 10.43 -10.67 -10.28
N LEU A 14 9.18 -10.42 -10.63
CA LEU A 14 8.78 -9.42 -11.64
C LEU A 14 8.95 -7.99 -11.14
N PHE A 15 8.57 -7.71 -9.89
CA PHE A 15 8.51 -6.37 -9.31
C PHE A 15 9.54 -6.18 -8.19
N LYS A 16 10.81 -6.49 -8.47
CA LYS A 16 11.90 -6.40 -7.48
C LYS A 16 12.06 -4.99 -6.90
N ASP A 17 11.87 -3.95 -7.72
CA ASP A 17 11.91 -2.54 -7.32
C ASP A 17 10.76 -2.16 -6.37
N HIS A 18 9.65 -2.90 -6.38
CA HIS A 18 8.50 -2.65 -5.51
C HIS A 18 8.68 -3.25 -4.11
N MET A 19 9.47 -4.32 -3.97
CA MET A 19 9.53 -5.09 -2.71
C MET A 19 10.04 -4.28 -1.51
N HIS A 20 10.94 -3.32 -1.73
CA HIS A 20 11.38 -2.40 -0.67
C HIS A 20 10.24 -1.49 -0.19
N ALA A 21 9.42 -0.99 -1.12
CA ALA A 21 8.24 -0.18 -0.81
C ALA A 21 7.17 -1.02 -0.10
N VAL A 22 6.94 -2.27 -0.53
CA VAL A 22 6.04 -3.20 0.17
C VAL A 22 6.47 -3.42 1.62
N GLY A 23 7.75 -3.72 1.86
CA GLY A 23 8.28 -3.90 3.21
C GLY A 23 8.16 -2.64 4.07
N SER A 24 8.45 -1.47 3.48
CA SER A 24 8.34 -0.18 4.16
C SER A 24 6.89 0.18 4.49
N GLY A 25 5.95 -0.07 3.58
CA GLY A 25 4.50 0.15 3.79
C GLY A 25 3.93 -0.76 4.86
N ALA A 26 4.29 -2.05 4.84
CA ALA A 26 3.89 -3.00 5.88
C ALA A 26 4.43 -2.62 7.27
N LYS A 27 5.69 -2.18 7.36
CA LYS A 27 6.29 -1.73 8.62
C LYS A 27 5.58 -0.50 9.18
N GLN A 28 5.30 0.50 8.32
CA GLN A 28 4.56 1.69 8.72
C GLN A 28 3.14 1.35 9.19
N ALA A 29 2.46 0.42 8.51
CA ALA A 29 1.12 -0.03 8.91
C ALA A 29 1.11 -0.71 10.28
N ILE A 30 2.09 -1.55 10.60
CA ILE A 30 2.19 -2.16 11.94
C ILE A 30 2.49 -1.12 13.00
N PHE A 31 3.38 -0.17 12.73
CA PHE A 31 3.64 0.94 13.65
C PHE A 31 2.36 1.74 13.95
N GLU A 32 1.56 2.05 12.93
CA GLU A 32 0.28 2.73 13.11
C GLU A 32 -0.73 1.86 13.86
N CYS A 33 -0.76 0.56 13.59
CA CYS A 33 -1.63 -0.38 14.31
C CYS A 33 -1.29 -0.44 15.81
N GLU A 34 0.00 -0.54 16.15
CA GLU A 34 0.48 -0.47 17.53
C GLU A 34 0.11 0.88 18.18
N TRP A 35 0.26 1.98 17.44
CA TRP A 35 -0.12 3.32 17.91
C TRP A 35 -1.61 3.45 18.20
N GLN A 36 -2.48 2.99 17.30
CA GLN A 36 -3.94 3.04 17.45
C GLN A 36 -4.43 2.19 18.62
N PHE A 37 -3.80 1.02 18.84
CA PHE A 37 -4.23 0.06 19.85
C PHE A 37 -3.40 0.07 21.14
N ARG A 38 -2.54 1.07 21.34
CA ARG A 38 -1.61 1.15 22.49
C ARG A 38 -2.25 1.01 23.88
N ASN A 39 -3.52 1.40 24.02
CA ASN A 39 -4.27 1.35 25.29
C ASN A 39 -5.28 0.19 25.36
N ASN A 40 -5.26 -0.73 24.39
CA ASN A 40 -6.14 -1.89 24.35
C ASN A 40 -5.43 -3.14 24.89
N ARG A 41 -6.22 -4.13 25.34
CA ARG A 41 -5.68 -5.44 25.79
C ARG A 41 -4.89 -6.14 24.69
N TRP A 42 -5.36 -6.03 23.45
CA TRP A 42 -4.59 -6.36 22.27
C TRP A 42 -4.01 -5.06 21.71
N ASN A 43 -2.69 -4.94 21.70
CA ASN A 43 -1.96 -3.72 21.35
C ASN A 43 -1.29 -3.78 19.97
N CYS A 44 -1.70 -4.72 19.11
CA CYS A 44 -1.12 -4.98 17.80
C CYS A 44 0.39 -5.29 17.77
N SER A 45 1.01 -5.57 18.91
CA SER A 45 2.43 -5.88 18.97
C SER A 45 2.77 -7.14 18.17
N THR A 46 3.80 -7.04 17.31
CA THR A 46 4.25 -8.19 16.52
C THR A 46 5.22 -9.04 17.34
N PRO A 47 4.95 -10.34 17.56
CA PRO A 47 5.89 -11.25 18.22
C PRO A 47 7.27 -11.20 17.55
N GLN A 48 8.34 -11.32 18.34
CA GLN A 48 9.70 -11.19 17.84
C GLN A 48 10.05 -12.20 16.74
N GLU A 49 9.43 -13.38 16.79
CA GLU A 49 9.53 -14.45 15.78
C GLU A 49 8.90 -14.09 14.43
N LEU A 50 7.93 -13.16 14.42
CA LEU A 50 7.21 -12.71 13.23
C LEU A 50 7.69 -11.37 12.71
N LYS A 51 8.65 -10.71 13.39
CA LYS A 51 9.24 -9.45 12.93
C LYS A 51 9.87 -9.65 11.54
N GLY A 52 9.37 -8.90 10.55
CA GLY A 52 9.83 -8.96 9.16
C GLY A 52 9.08 -9.93 8.26
N HIS A 53 8.10 -10.69 8.77
CA HIS A 53 7.25 -11.55 7.95
C HIS A 53 5.95 -10.84 7.55
N ILE A 54 5.75 -10.66 6.24
CA ILE A 54 4.47 -10.23 5.64
C ILE A 54 3.64 -11.49 5.32
N GLY A 55 3.52 -12.39 6.30
CA GLY A 55 2.82 -13.68 6.19
C GLY A 55 1.47 -13.67 6.91
N PRO A 56 0.79 -14.81 7.07
CA PRO A 56 -0.41 -14.91 7.89
C PRO A 56 -0.08 -14.61 9.35
N ILE A 57 -0.28 -13.36 9.77
CA ILE A 57 0.00 -12.90 11.15
C ILE A 57 -1.03 -13.50 12.11
N HIS A 58 -2.23 -13.80 11.62
CA HIS A 58 -3.34 -14.32 12.42
C HIS A 58 -3.73 -15.73 11.99
N LYS A 59 -3.79 -16.66 12.95
CA LYS A 59 -4.24 -18.05 12.73
C LYS A 59 -5.76 -18.22 12.76
N LYS A 60 -6.48 -17.21 13.27
CA LYS A 60 -7.95 -17.20 13.43
C LYS A 60 -8.51 -15.93 12.80
N GLY A 61 -9.73 -16.00 12.28
CA GLY A 61 -10.45 -14.84 11.74
C GLY A 61 -11.10 -14.00 12.85
N THR A 62 -10.31 -13.20 13.55
CA THR A 62 -10.82 -12.28 14.58
C THR A 62 -11.03 -10.86 14.01
N ARG A 63 -11.66 -9.98 14.80
CA ARG A 63 -11.83 -8.57 14.42
C ARG A 63 -10.49 -7.85 14.31
N GLU A 64 -9.57 -8.16 15.20
CA GLU A 64 -8.20 -7.65 15.22
C GLU A 64 -7.44 -8.13 13.97
N ALA A 65 -7.65 -9.39 13.57
CA ALA A 65 -7.08 -9.92 12.35
C ALA A 65 -7.56 -9.16 11.11
N ALA A 66 -8.87 -8.93 11.00
CA ALA A 66 -9.45 -8.14 9.91
C ALA A 66 -8.85 -6.73 9.86
N PHE A 67 -8.70 -6.06 11.02
CA PHE A 67 -8.07 -4.75 11.12
C PHE A 67 -6.60 -4.79 10.67
N THR A 68 -5.81 -5.75 11.14
CA THR A 68 -4.40 -5.89 10.77
C THR A 68 -4.22 -6.06 9.25
N TYR A 69 -5.02 -6.91 8.60
CA TYR A 69 -4.94 -7.08 7.15
C TYR A 69 -5.37 -5.83 6.38
N ALA A 70 -6.39 -5.12 6.86
CA ALA A 70 -6.85 -3.87 6.26
C ALA A 70 -5.77 -2.79 6.34
N ILE A 71 -5.18 -2.56 7.52
CA ILE A 71 -4.14 -1.52 7.69
C ILE A 71 -2.85 -1.87 6.95
N LEU A 72 -2.47 -3.15 6.87
CA LEU A 72 -1.32 -3.60 6.07
C LEU A 72 -1.54 -3.32 4.57
N SER A 73 -2.72 -3.68 4.04
CA SER A 73 -3.06 -3.45 2.63
C SER A 73 -3.09 -1.95 2.31
N ALA A 74 -3.63 -1.14 3.24
CA ALA A 74 -3.63 0.31 3.13
C ALA A 74 -2.20 0.89 3.16
N GLY A 75 -1.34 0.41 4.07
CA GLY A 75 0.05 0.88 4.17
C GLY A 75 0.88 0.56 2.94
N VAL A 76 0.72 -0.64 2.36
CA VAL A 76 1.37 -1.01 1.09
C VAL A 76 0.84 -0.15 -0.06
N THR A 77 -0.48 0.04 -0.16
CA THR A 77 -1.10 0.89 -1.19
C THR A 77 -0.56 2.33 -1.12
N HIS A 78 -0.53 2.91 0.07
CA HIS A 78 -0.04 4.26 0.32
C HIS A 78 1.44 4.40 -0.04
N GLU A 79 2.30 3.51 0.44
CA GLU A 79 3.75 3.58 0.18
C GLU A 79 4.04 3.40 -1.32
N ILE A 80 3.40 2.46 -2.01
CA ILE A 80 3.58 2.27 -3.45
C ILE A 80 3.12 3.52 -4.22
N GLY A 81 1.93 4.04 -3.94
CA GLY A 81 1.40 5.23 -4.61
C GLY A 81 2.31 6.46 -4.44
N ARG A 82 2.89 6.62 -3.24
CA ARG A 82 3.86 7.68 -2.93
C ARG A 82 5.19 7.51 -3.66
N ARG A 83 5.69 6.27 -3.76
CA ARG A 83 6.92 5.97 -4.50
C ARG A 83 6.76 6.17 -6.00
N CYS A 84 5.57 5.92 -6.55
CA CYS A 84 5.22 6.25 -7.93
C CYS A 84 5.31 7.77 -8.18
N ARG A 85 4.75 8.59 -7.29
CA ARG A 85 4.84 10.06 -7.38
C ARG A 85 6.28 10.56 -7.34
N GLN A 86 7.13 9.92 -6.55
CA GLN A 86 8.54 10.26 -6.41
C GLN A 86 9.42 9.78 -7.58
N GLY A 87 8.87 9.00 -8.52
CA GLY A 87 9.65 8.40 -9.61
C GLY A 87 10.61 7.30 -9.16
N HIS A 88 10.40 6.72 -7.97
CA HIS A 88 11.26 5.66 -7.43
C HIS A 88 10.94 4.26 -7.99
N LEU A 89 9.81 4.11 -8.69
CA LEU A 89 9.36 2.86 -9.30
C LEU A 89 9.27 3.04 -10.81
N ARG A 90 9.77 2.07 -11.58
CA ARG A 90 9.82 2.20 -13.06
C ARG A 90 8.48 1.93 -13.74
N SER A 91 7.59 1.24 -13.03
CA SER A 91 6.33 0.71 -13.58
C SER A 91 5.15 1.68 -13.43
N CYS A 92 5.33 2.82 -12.74
CA CYS A 92 4.27 3.78 -12.46
C CYS A 92 4.80 5.22 -12.41
N GLY A 93 3.89 6.19 -12.45
CA GLY A 93 4.18 7.61 -12.31
C GLY A 93 3.09 8.33 -11.52
N CYS A 94 2.94 9.63 -11.70
CA CYS A 94 1.92 10.46 -11.04
C CYS A 94 0.49 9.91 -11.23
N SER A 95 -0.39 10.23 -10.29
CA SER A 95 -1.84 10.05 -10.47
C SER A 95 -2.31 10.66 -11.79
N GLY A 96 -3.03 9.89 -12.63
CA GLY A 96 -3.56 10.39 -13.91
C GLY A 96 -2.58 10.38 -15.10
N SER A 97 -1.36 9.83 -14.97
CA SER A 97 -0.47 9.60 -16.13
C SER A 97 -1.05 8.57 -17.11
N GLU A 98 -0.56 8.52 -18.36
CA GLU A 98 -1.14 7.78 -19.50
C GLU A 98 -1.54 6.32 -19.24
N ASN A 99 -0.98 5.66 -18.22
CA ASN A 99 -1.27 4.27 -17.84
C ASN A 99 -2.32 4.12 -16.72
N SER A 100 -2.95 5.22 -16.27
CA SER A 100 -4.06 5.16 -15.31
C SER A 100 -5.40 5.01 -16.05
N PRO A 101 -6.22 4.00 -15.72
CA PRO A 101 -7.55 3.79 -16.31
C PRO A 101 -8.57 4.86 -15.94
N ASN A 102 -8.21 5.79 -15.04
CA ASN A 102 -9.02 6.93 -14.63
C ASN A 102 -8.59 8.24 -15.31
N ARG A 103 -8.04 8.21 -16.53
CA ARG A 103 -7.89 9.42 -17.37
C ARG A 103 -9.19 10.22 -17.50
N ASN A 104 -10.33 9.52 -17.50
CA ASN A 104 -11.63 10.15 -17.62
C ASN A 104 -12.05 10.97 -16.38
N LEU A 105 -11.45 10.82 -15.20
CA LEU A 105 -11.82 11.64 -14.04
C LEU A 105 -11.18 13.03 -14.03
N GLN A 106 -10.03 13.20 -14.71
CA GLN A 106 -9.43 14.54 -14.86
C GLN A 106 -10.09 15.33 -15.99
N GLN A 107 -10.73 14.65 -16.95
CA GLN A 107 -11.51 15.29 -18.01
C GLN A 107 -13.03 15.39 -17.70
N GLN A 108 -13.55 14.64 -16.71
CA GLN A 108 -14.97 14.67 -16.31
C GLN A 108 -15.29 15.48 -15.05
N ASN A 109 -14.33 16.22 -14.48
CA ASN A 109 -14.68 17.23 -13.48
C ASN A 109 -15.03 18.55 -14.18
N GLY A 110 -16.24 18.61 -14.72
CA GLY A 110 -16.97 19.87 -14.88
C GLY A 110 -17.26 20.47 -13.51
N GLY A 111 -16.25 21.11 -12.90
CA GLY A 111 -16.37 21.65 -11.54
C GLY A 111 -15.08 22.17 -10.93
N VAL A 112 -14.13 22.60 -11.76
CA VAL A 112 -13.02 23.41 -11.28
C VAL A 112 -13.48 24.87 -11.45
N ASN A 113 -13.73 25.59 -10.34
CA ASN A 113 -14.00 27.04 -10.42
C ASN A 113 -12.82 27.70 -11.13
N GLU A 114 -13.10 28.76 -11.91
CA GLU A 114 -12.09 29.48 -12.71
C GLU A 114 -10.88 29.98 -11.88
N ASP A 115 -11.01 30.04 -10.55
CA ASP A 115 -9.99 30.50 -9.61
C ASP A 115 -8.94 29.46 -9.18
N TRP A 116 -9.14 28.17 -9.45
CA TRP A 116 -8.19 27.14 -9.03
C TRP A 116 -7.91 26.14 -10.13
N THR A 117 -6.72 25.55 -10.15
CA THR A 117 -6.35 24.53 -11.15
C THR A 117 -5.58 23.41 -10.46
N TRP A 118 -5.93 22.16 -10.75
CA TRP A 118 -5.13 21.01 -10.34
C TRP A 118 -3.75 21.08 -11.01
N SER A 119 -2.68 21.14 -10.21
CA SER A 119 -1.30 21.13 -10.70
C SER A 119 -0.40 20.23 -9.84
N GLY A 120 0.78 19.90 -10.35
CA GLY A 120 1.74 19.04 -9.67
C GLY A 120 1.54 17.55 -9.93
N CYS A 121 2.26 16.74 -9.17
CA CYS A 121 2.25 15.28 -9.27
C CYS A 121 1.64 14.71 -7.99
N GLY A 122 0.48 14.06 -8.08
CA GLY A 122 -0.19 13.40 -6.97
C GLY A 122 0.23 11.93 -6.79
N ASP A 123 -0.04 11.37 -5.61
CA ASP A 123 0.21 9.96 -5.30
C ASP A 123 -0.68 9.05 -6.15
N ASN A 124 -0.11 8.01 -6.75
CA ASN A 124 -0.84 7.11 -7.65
C ASN A 124 -1.51 5.96 -6.87
N ILE A 125 -2.60 6.29 -6.19
CA ILE A 125 -3.33 5.36 -5.33
C ILE A 125 -3.98 4.21 -6.11
N ASP A 126 -4.44 4.44 -7.35
CA ASP A 126 -5.01 3.37 -8.19
C ASP A 126 -3.96 2.28 -8.51
N TYR A 127 -2.74 2.69 -8.87
CA TYR A 127 -1.65 1.73 -9.06
C TYR A 127 -1.31 0.98 -7.78
N GLY A 128 -1.18 1.71 -6.65
CA GLY A 128 -0.91 1.10 -5.34
C GLY A 128 -1.97 0.08 -4.93
N TYR A 129 -3.25 0.41 -5.13
CA TYR A 129 -4.38 -0.45 -4.80
C TYR A 129 -4.35 -1.74 -5.63
N ARG A 130 -4.14 -1.62 -6.94
CA ARG A 130 -4.02 -2.77 -7.86
C ARG A 130 -2.85 -3.67 -7.52
N PHE A 131 -1.72 -3.09 -7.10
CA PHE A 131 -0.54 -3.84 -6.72
C PHE A 131 -0.71 -4.57 -5.37
N SER A 132 -1.44 -3.98 -4.43
CA SER A 132 -1.62 -4.52 -3.07
C SER A 132 -2.55 -5.74 -2.98
N ARG A 133 -3.33 -6.00 -4.03
CA ARG A 133 -4.35 -7.05 -4.10
C ARG A 133 -3.77 -8.39 -4.59
#